data_AF-A0A0M2VIY0-F1
#
_entry.id   AF-A0A0M2VIY0-F1
#
_cell.length_a   1.000
_cell.length_b   1.000
_cell.length_c   1.000
_cell.angle_alpha   90.00
_cell.angle_beta   90.00
_cell.angle_gamma   90.00
#
_symmetry.space_group_name_H-M   'P 1'
#
loop_
_entity.id
_entity.type
_entity.pdbx_description
1 polymer ?
#
loop_
_entity_poly.entity_id
_entity_poly.type
_entity_poly.pdbx_seq_one_letter_code
_entity_poly.pdbx_strand_id
1 'polypeptide(L)' 'METVIQFFEDLAINLELQQDYRRDPAATMQQYGLQKHEITAILSSDKAQVEQLVGNTTLPVTFVFPAQ' A
#
# COMPACT_ATOMS: atom_id res chain seq x y z
N MET A 1 7.47 1.47 7.36
CA MET A 1 7.60 0.03 7.00
C MET A 1 6.56 -0.86 7.67
N GLU A 2 6.40 -0.92 9.00
CA GLU A 2 5.29 -1.68 9.63
C GLU A 2 3.90 -1.13 9.26
N THR A 3 3.78 0.20 9.16
CA THR A 3 2.53 0.89 8.85
C THR A 3 1.97 0.57 7.45
N VAL A 4 2.85 0.33 6.46
CA VAL A 4 2.43 -0.06 5.10
C VAL A 4 1.90 -1.49 5.09
N ILE A 5 2.56 -2.38 5.84
CA ILE A 5 2.13 -3.78 6.00
C ILE A 5 0.77 -3.83 6.66
N GLN A 6 0.66 -3.16 7.82
CA GLN A 6 -0.60 -3.05 8.56
C GLN A 6 -1.70 -2.42 7.70
N PHE A 7 -1.37 -1.40 6.90
CA PHE A 7 -2.32 -0.80 5.98
C PHE A 7 -2.88 -1.82 4.97
N PHE A 8 -2.03 -2.64 4.35
CA PHE A 8 -2.50 -3.64 3.40
C PHE A 8 -3.25 -4.79 4.07
N GLU A 9 -2.85 -5.20 5.28
CA GLU A 9 -3.57 -6.19 6.08
C GLU A 9 -4.96 -5.67 6.47
N ASP A 10 -5.05 -4.44 6.98
CA ASP A 10 -6.32 -3.75 7.26
C ASP A 10 -7.14 -3.58 5.98
N LEU A 11 -6.52 -3.18 4.87
CA LEU A 11 -7.21 -3.01 3.59
C LEU A 11 -7.79 -4.34 3.10
N ALA A 12 -7.17 -5.48 3.41
CA ALA A 12 -7.71 -6.78 3.03
C ALA A 12 -8.97 -7.17 3.83
N ILE A 13 -9.10 -6.72 5.08
CA ILE A 13 -10.18 -7.12 6.00
C ILE A 13 -11.26 -6.04 6.22
N ASN A 14 -10.91 -4.76 6.10
CA ASN A 14 -11.80 -3.62 6.35
C ASN A 14 -12.45 -3.13 5.07
N LEU A 15 -13.73 -3.48 4.89
CA LEU A 15 -14.55 -3.07 3.75
C LEU A 15 -14.69 -1.56 3.61
N GLU A 16 -14.77 -0.82 4.72
CA GLU A 16 -14.82 0.65 4.72
C GLU A 16 -13.51 1.23 4.18
N LEU A 17 -12.37 0.73 4.67
CA LEU A 17 -11.05 1.12 4.19
C LEU A 17 -10.87 0.80 2.70
N GLN A 18 -11.42 -0.31 2.20
CA GLN A 18 -11.44 -0.63 0.76
C GLN A 18 -12.29 0.33 -0.07
N GLN A 19 -13.38 0.86 0.48
CA GLN A 19 -14.21 1.83 -0.21
C GLN A 19 -13.53 3.20 -0.25
N ASP A 20 -12.99 3.64 0.88
CA ASP A 20 -12.20 4.87 0.97
C ASP A 20 -10.98 4.81 0.05
N TYR A 21 -10.22 3.71 0.08
CA TYR A 21 -9.07 3.51 -0.79
C TYR A 21 -9.45 3.50 -2.28
N ARG A 22 -10.59 2.93 -2.65
CA ARG A 22 -11.08 2.98 -4.04
C ARG A 22 -11.49 4.38 -4.47
N ARG A 23 -11.96 5.19 -3.52
CA ARG A 23 -12.40 6.56 -3.79
C ARG A 23 -11.21 7.51 -3.91
N ASP A 24 -10.28 7.43 -2.95
CA ASP A 24 -9.09 8.28 -2.93
C ASP A 24 -7.91 7.56 -2.22
N PRO A 25 -7.16 6.72 -2.95
CA PRO A 25 -6.13 5.87 -2.35
C PRO A 25 -5.01 6.70 -1.70
N ALA A 26 -4.67 7.86 -2.27
CA ALA A 26 -3.66 8.75 -1.73
C ALA A 26 -4.09 9.34 -0.39
N ALA A 27 -5.32 9.84 -0.31
CA ALA A 27 -5.87 10.41 0.91
C ALA A 27 -6.05 9.35 2.00
N THR A 28 -6.54 8.15 1.65
CA THR A 28 -6.72 7.05 2.61
C THR A 28 -5.38 6.59 3.19
N MET A 29 -4.36 6.39 2.35
CA MET A 29 -3.03 6.02 2.83
C MET A 29 -2.43 7.13 3.71
N GLN A 30 -2.61 8.40 3.34
CA GLN A 30 -2.14 9.53 4.14
C GLN A 30 -2.87 9.63 5.49
N GLN A 31 -4.18 9.41 5.52
CA GLN A 31 -5.01 9.37 6.73
C GLN A 31 -4.58 8.23 7.65
N TYR A 32 -4.21 7.08 7.08
CA TYR A 32 -3.71 5.92 7.83
C TYR A 32 -2.31 6.17 8.42
N GLY A 33 -1.59 7.19 7.94
CA GLY A 33 -0.29 7.59 8.46
C GLY A 33 0.91 7.22 7.57
N LEU A 34 0.66 6.78 6.32
CA LEU A 34 1.73 6.56 5.35
C LEU A 34 2.34 7.90 4.95
N GLN A 35 3.65 7.91 4.73
CA GLN A 35 4.34 9.08 4.25
C GLN A 35 4.14 9.27 2.75
N LYS A 36 4.22 10.52 2.28
CA LYS A 36 4.06 10.86 0.86
C LYS A 36 4.94 10.00 -0.07
N HIS A 37 6.17 9.72 0.33
CA HIS A 37 7.09 8.91 -0.47
C HIS A 37 6.66 7.42 -0.56
N GLU A 38 6.07 6.87 0.51
CA GLU A 38 5.48 5.52 0.52
C GLU A 38 4.24 5.47 -0.39
N ILE A 39 3.37 6.47 -0.28
CA ILE A 39 2.15 6.61 -1.08
C ILE A 39 2.49 6.71 -2.56
N THR A 40 3.45 7.57 -2.93
CA THR A 40 3.84 7.75 -4.33
C THR A 40 4.35 6.47 -4.95
N ALA A 41 5.10 5.64 -4.23
CA ALA A 41 5.58 4.36 -4.75
C ALA A 41 4.46 3.33 -4.92
N ILE A 42 3.52 3.25 -3.97
CA ILE A 42 2.35 2.37 -4.07
C ILE A 42 1.47 2.79 -5.26
N LEU A 43 1.20 4.09 -5.42
CA LEU A 43 0.39 4.63 -6.52
C LEU A 43 1.08 4.54 -7.88
N SER A 44 2.41 4.67 -7.92
CA SER A 44 3.16 4.57 -9.18
C SER A 44 3.18 3.15 -9.73
N SER A 45 2.66 2.17 -8.96
CA SER A 45 2.72 0.76 -9.33
C SER A 45 4.16 0.33 -9.67
N ASP A 46 5.14 1.02 -9.08
CA ASP A 46 6.54 0.81 -9.36
C ASP A 46 7.05 -0.22 -8.37
N LYS A 47 7.00 -1.48 -8.81
CA LYS A 47 7.42 -2.63 -8.02
C LYS A 47 8.81 -2.41 -7.41
N ALA A 48 9.75 -1.81 -8.16
CA ALA A 48 11.12 -1.58 -7.70
C ALA A 48 11.18 -0.50 -6.61
N GLN A 49 10.31 0.52 -6.64
CA GLN A 49 10.21 1.50 -5.56
C GLN A 49 9.52 0.92 -4.34
N VAL A 50 8.48 0.11 -4.52
CA VAL A 50 7.81 -0.59 -3.41
C VAL A 50 8.76 -1.58 -2.74
N GLU A 51 9.55 -2.33 -3.50
CA GLU A 51 10.57 -3.25 -2.97
C GLU A 51 11.70 -2.52 -2.23
N GLN A 52 12.09 -1.32 -2.68
CA GLN A 52 13.05 -0.47 -1.97
C GLN A 52 12.50 0.13 -0.67
N LEU A 53 11.20 0.43 -0.63
CA LEU A 53 10.54 0.98 0.55
C LEU A 53 10.24 -0.06 1.63
N VAL A 54 9.87 -1.25 1.20
CA VAL A 54 9.60 -2.39 2.08
C VAL A 54 10.91 -3.05 2.53
N GLY A 55 12.03 -2.68 1.88
CA GLY A 55 13.38 -3.00 2.33
C GLY A 55 13.60 -4.49 2.51
N ASN A 56 13.59 -5.26 1.42
CA ASN A 56 13.90 -6.70 1.43
C ASN A 56 13.06 -7.53 2.45
N THR A 57 11.95 -6.96 2.92
CA THR A 57 10.98 -7.69 3.74
C THR A 57 10.06 -8.37 2.77
N THR A 58 10.03 -9.70 2.87
CA THR A 58 9.30 -10.66 2.03
C THR A 58 7.78 -10.48 2.16
N LEU A 59 7.24 -9.32 1.80
CA LEU A 59 5.81 -9.17 1.62
C LEU A 59 5.44 -9.74 0.25
N PRO A 60 4.35 -10.51 0.15
CA PRO A 60 3.82 -10.92 -1.13
C PRO A 60 3.29 -9.69 -1.87
N VAL A 61 4.17 -9.09 -2.67
CA VAL A 61 3.87 -8.08 -3.70
C VAL A 61 2.70 -8.52 -4.60
N THR A 62 2.38 -9.81 -4.58
CA THR A 62 1.22 -10.49 -5.18
C THR A 62 -0.13 -9.83 -4.90
N PHE A 63 -0.33 -9.15 -3.76
CA PHE A 63 -1.63 -8.49 -3.47
C PHE A 63 -1.79 -7.14 -4.18
N VAL A 64 -0.69 -6.44 -4.47
CA VAL A 64 -0.70 -5.10 -5.07
C VAL A 64 -0.58 -5.18 -6.60
N PHE A 65 0.05 -6.25 -7.10
CA PHE A 65 0.25 -6.51 -8.51
C PHE A 65 -0.20 -7.93 -8.85
N PRO A 66 -1.41 -8.12 -9.42
CA PRO A 66 -1.73 -9.43 -9.98
C PRO A 66 -0.72 -9.73 -11.09
N ALA A 67 -0.12 -10.93 -11.03
CA ALA A 67 0.71 -11.43 -12.11
C ALA A 67 -0.13 -11.43 -13.40
N GLN A 68 0.33 -10.69 -14.41
CA GLN A 68 -0.23 -10.74 -15.76
C GLN A 68 0.01 -12.12 -16.38
#